data_AF-A0A535UHL4-F1
#
_entry.id   AF-A0A535UHL4-F1
#
_cell.length_a   1.000
_cell.length_b   1.000
_cell.length_c   1.000
_cell.angle_alpha   90.00
_cell.angle_beta   90.00
_cell.angle_gamma   90.00
#
_symmetry.space_group_name_H-M   'P 1'
#
loop_
_entity.id
_entity.type
_entity.pdbx_description
1 polymer ?
#
loop_
_entity_poly.entity_id
_entity_poly.type
_entity_poly.pdbx_seq_one_letter_code
_entity_poly.pdbx_strand_id
1 'polypeptide(L)'
;MEDEDWADDQRRSLGMLLNGELIPERDDLGDRIRGDTLLVLLHSHWEDVAWRLPTGWGEHWEVLLDTARPEERAGARTVAAGADLTLTARSLAVLRRTSGG
;
A
#
# COMPACT_ATOMS: atom_id res chain seq x y z
N MET A 1 6.23 -1.06 15.32
CA MET A 1 5.04 -0.41 15.90
C MET A 1 5.13 -0.68 17.38
N GLU A 2 5.24 0.37 18.18
CA GLU A 2 5.06 0.23 19.63
C GLU A 2 3.56 0.23 19.91
N ASP A 3 3.09 -0.51 20.92
CA ASP A 3 1.66 -0.69 21.21
C ASP A 3 0.92 0.64 21.47
N GLU A 4 1.67 1.68 21.84
CA GLU A 4 1.18 3.03 22.10
C GLU A 4 0.78 3.79 20.82
N ASP A 5 1.27 3.37 19.65
CA ASP A 5 0.96 3.97 18.35
C ASP A 5 -0.45 3.64 17.83
N TRP A 6 -1.08 2.59 18.37
CA TRP A 6 -2.41 2.13 17.96
C TRP A 6 -3.56 2.86 18.68
N ALA A 7 -3.28 3.54 19.79
CA ALA A 7 -4.28 4.14 20.68
C ALA A 7 -4.48 5.66 20.50
N ASP A 8 -3.83 6.25 19.49
CA ASP A 8 -3.87 7.69 19.25
C ASP A 8 -5.04 8.07 18.32
N ASP A 9 -6.08 8.70 18.87
CA ASP A 9 -7.27 9.21 18.17
C ASP A 9 -6.94 10.28 17.10
N GLN A 10 -5.69 10.79 17.08
CA GLN A 10 -5.20 11.69 16.04
C GLN A 10 -4.60 10.95 14.83
N ARG A 11 -4.34 9.64 14.93
CA ARG A 11 -3.78 8.83 13.84
C ARG A 11 -4.87 8.32 12.93
N ARG A 12 -5.41 9.25 12.17
CA ARG A 12 -6.47 9.02 11.18
C ARG A 12 -5.95 8.45 9.87
N SER A 13 -4.74 7.89 9.89
CA SER A 13 -4.14 7.29 8.71
C SER A 13 -3.36 6.04 9.12
N LEU A 14 -3.64 4.92 8.47
CA LEU A 14 -3.00 3.63 8.70
C LEU A 14 -2.30 3.18 7.42
N GLY A 15 -1.04 2.76 7.54
CA GLY A 15 -0.29 2.13 6.46
C GLY A 15 0.08 0.70 6.83
N MET A 16 -0.18 -0.25 5.94
CA MET A 16 0.17 -1.66 6.13
C MET A 16 0.93 -2.17 4.91
N LEU A 17 2.06 -2.83 5.14
CA LEU A 17 2.82 -3.50 4.09
C LEU A 17 2.65 -5.01 4.22
N LEU A 18 2.04 -5.61 3.21
CA LEU A 18 1.73 -7.04 3.15
C LEU A 18 2.74 -7.71 2.22
N ASN A 19 3.67 -8.45 2.79
CA ASN A 19 4.72 -9.11 2.04
C ASN A 19 4.24 -10.48 1.52
N GLY A 20 3.91 -10.57 0.24
CA GLY A 20 3.51 -11.82 -0.42
C GLY A 20 4.59 -12.90 -0.50
N GLU A 21 5.86 -12.60 -0.20
CA GLU A 21 6.93 -13.61 -0.09
C GLU A 21 6.87 -14.40 1.23
N LEU A 22 6.14 -13.91 2.24
CA LEU A 22 6.05 -14.55 3.56
C LEU A 22 4.85 -15.47 3.73
N ILE A 23 4.04 -15.70 2.67
CA ILE A 23 2.96 -16.68 2.72
C ILE A 23 3.59 -18.09 2.82
N PRO A 24 3.39 -18.81 3.94
CA PRO A 24 3.98 -20.14 4.13
C PRO A 24 3.17 -21.26 3.45
N GLU A 25 2.06 -20.91 2.81
CA GLU A 25 1.17 -21.85 2.13
C GLU A 25 1.76 -22.35 0.81
N ARG A 26 1.52 -23.63 0.59
CA ARG A 26 1.78 -24.32 -0.67
C ARG A 26 0.43 -24.61 -1.31
N ASP A 27 0.36 -24.53 -2.63
CA ASP A 27 -0.83 -24.96 -3.35
C ASP A 27 -1.02 -26.49 -3.29
N ASP A 28 -2.10 -26.99 -3.90
CA ASP A 28 -2.43 -28.42 -3.95
C ASP A 28 -1.37 -29.28 -4.66
N LEU A 29 -0.43 -28.64 -5.39
CA LEU A 29 0.69 -29.28 -6.10
C LEU A 29 2.02 -29.17 -5.32
N GLY A 30 2.03 -28.47 -4.18
CA GLY A 30 3.20 -28.28 -3.33
C GLY A 30 4.07 -27.08 -3.69
N ASP A 31 3.66 -26.24 -4.65
CA ASP A 31 4.39 -25.04 -5.05
C ASP A 31 4.15 -23.91 -4.05
N ARG A 32 5.20 -23.11 -3.79
CA ARG A 32 5.11 -21.98 -2.86
C ARG A 32 4.27 -20.88 -3.49
N ILE A 33 3.19 -20.48 -2.84
CA ILE A 33 2.41 -19.33 -3.25
C ILE A 33 3.27 -18.08 -2.99
N ARG A 34 3.86 -17.51 -4.05
CA ARG A 34 4.51 -16.20 -3.98
C ARG A 34 3.51 -15.15 -4.43
N GLY A 35 3.05 -14.34 -3.49
CA GLY A 35 2.19 -13.19 -3.78
C GLY A 35 3.00 -11.94 -4.08
N ASP A 36 2.34 -10.97 -4.69
CA ASP A 36 2.86 -9.61 -4.79
C ASP A 36 3.04 -8.97 -3.40
N THR A 37 4.00 -8.05 -3.26
CA THR A 37 4.06 -7.18 -2.06
C THR A 37 3.10 -6.02 -2.24
N LEU A 38 2.17 -5.85 -1.30
CA LEU A 38 1.17 -4.79 -1.32
C LEU A 38 1.43 -3.75 -0.24
N LEU A 39 1.11 -2.50 -0.53
CA LEU A 39 1.01 -1.41 0.43
C LEU A 39 -0.44 -0.94 0.46
N VAL A 40 -1.07 -1.04 1.62
CA VAL A 40 -2.44 -0.57 1.85
C VAL A 40 -2.39 0.68 2.70
N LEU A 41 -2.96 1.77 2.19
CA LEU A 41 -3.04 3.05 2.86
C LEU A 41 -4.51 3.40 3.08
N LEU A 42 -4.90 3.58 4.34
CA LEU A 42 -6.23 4.02 4.73
C LEU A 42 -6.12 5.39 5.38
N HIS A 43 -6.89 6.35 4.88
CA HIS A 43 -6.95 7.70 5.43
C HIS A 43 -8.40 8.07 5.77
N SER A 44 -8.67 8.36 7.05
CA SER A 44 -9.99 8.66 7.60
C SER A 44 -10.17 10.12 8.04
N HIS A 45 -9.15 10.97 7.90
CA HIS A 45 -9.29 12.41 8.18
C HIS A 45 -10.08 13.11 7.08
N TRP A 46 -10.53 14.34 7.37
CA TRP A 46 -11.36 15.15 6.48
C TRP A 46 -10.56 16.10 5.59
N GLU A 47 -9.23 16.17 5.76
CA GLU A 47 -8.30 16.91 4.91
C GLU A 47 -7.37 15.94 4.19
N ASP A 48 -6.96 16.28 2.97
CA ASP A 48 -5.96 15.50 2.24
C ASP A 48 -4.62 15.44 2.97
N VAL A 49 -3.88 14.34 2.75
CA VAL A 49 -2.55 14.15 3.33
C VAL A 49 -1.53 13.70 2.30
N ALA A 50 -0.31 14.22 2.38
CA ALA A 50 0.83 13.68 1.64
C ALA A 50 1.42 12.50 2.42
N TRP A 51 1.40 11.31 1.81
CA TRP A 51 1.96 10.10 2.38
C TRP A 51 3.27 9.74 1.68
N ARG A 52 4.38 9.71 2.42
CA ARG A 52 5.67 9.30 1.87
C ARG A 52 5.76 7.79 1.72
N LEU A 53 5.93 7.31 0.48
CA LEU A 53 5.98 5.87 0.21
C LEU A 53 7.28 5.23 0.75
N PRO A 54 7.21 4.02 1.33
CA PRO A 54 8.39 3.37 1.90
C PRO A 54 9.42 3.00 0.82
N THR A 55 10.69 3.10 1.18
CA THR A 55 11.84 2.65 0.40
C THR A 55 12.34 1.29 0.87
N GLY A 56 13.19 0.62 0.08
CA GLY A 56 13.79 -0.67 0.44
C GLY A 56 12.92 -1.89 0.13
N TRP A 57 11.73 -1.67 -0.41
CA TRP A 57 10.79 -2.70 -0.84
C TRP A 57 10.62 -2.74 -2.36
N GLY A 58 11.51 -2.12 -3.14
CA GLY A 58 11.37 -1.94 -4.59
C GLY A 58 11.56 -0.49 -5.01
N GLU A 59 11.61 -0.24 -6.31
CA GLU A 59 11.84 1.10 -6.86
C GLU A 59 10.56 1.90 -7.08
N HIS A 60 9.46 1.20 -7.40
CA HIS A 60 8.18 1.83 -7.71
C HIS A 60 7.00 1.06 -7.14
N TRP A 61 5.92 1.81 -6.95
CA TRP A 61 4.63 1.37 -6.48
C TRP A 61 3.59 1.65 -7.56
N GLU A 62 2.96 0.61 -8.05
CA GLU A 62 1.83 0.67 -8.98
C GLU A 62 0.53 0.79 -8.21
N VAL A 63 -0.30 1.80 -8.51
CA VAL A 63 -1.60 1.96 -7.86
C VAL A 63 -2.61 1.00 -8.49
N LEU A 64 -3.10 0.05 -7.70
CA LEU A 64 -4.12 -0.91 -8.13
C LEU A 64 -5.54 -0.39 -7.89
N LEU A 65 -5.73 0.34 -6.81
CA LEU A 65 -7.01 0.89 -6.39
C LEU A 65 -6.78 2.23 -5.67
N ASP A 66 -7.63 3.20 -5.95
CA ASP A 66 -7.74 4.45 -5.21
C ASP A 66 -9.23 4.83 -5.15
N THR A 67 -9.82 4.84 -3.95
CA THR A 67 -11.26 5.12 -3.80
C THR A 67 -11.62 6.57 -4.12
N ALA A 68 -10.65 7.49 -4.12
CA ALA A 68 -10.86 8.87 -4.55
C ALA A 68 -10.85 9.02 -6.08
N ARG A 69 -10.39 7.99 -6.81
CA ARG A 69 -10.32 7.94 -8.27
C ARG A 69 -10.91 6.62 -8.80
N PRO A 70 -12.21 6.35 -8.59
CA PRO A 70 -12.83 5.06 -8.92
C PRO A 70 -12.80 4.70 -10.41
N GLU A 71 -12.65 5.69 -11.29
CA GLU A 71 -12.56 5.49 -12.75
C GLU A 71 -11.11 5.18 -13.22
N GLU A 72 -10.11 5.32 -12.35
CA GLU A 72 -8.71 5.02 -12.66
C GLU A 72 -8.54 3.51 -12.82
N ARG A 73 -8.01 3.06 -13.96
CA ARG A 73 -7.69 1.64 -14.17
C ARG A 73 -6.53 1.24 -13.27
N ALA A 74 -6.59 0.03 -12.72
CA ALA A 74 -5.47 -0.57 -12.01
C ALA A 74 -4.20 -0.51 -12.89
N GLY A 75 -3.11 -0.01 -12.31
CA GLY A 75 -1.83 0.13 -13.00
C GLY A 75 -1.67 1.35 -13.91
N ALA A 76 -2.70 2.21 -14.01
CA ALA A 76 -2.60 3.43 -14.80
C ALA A 76 -1.60 4.44 -14.21
N ARG A 77 -1.26 4.30 -12.93
CA ARG A 77 -0.40 5.21 -12.19
C ARG A 77 0.67 4.46 -11.41
N THR A 78 1.89 4.95 -11.55
CA THR A 78 3.07 4.44 -10.85
C THR A 78 3.75 5.57 -10.11
N VAL A 79 4.18 5.32 -8.87
CA VAL A 79 4.82 6.29 -7.98
C VAL A 79 6.16 5.73 -7.52
N ALA A 80 7.21 6.55 -7.56
CA ALA A 80 8.52 6.13 -7.08
C ALA A 80 8.50 5.86 -5.56
N ALA A 81 9.27 4.87 -5.12
CA ALA A 81 9.53 4.68 -3.70
C ALA A 81 10.20 5.93 -3.11
N GLY A 82 9.80 6.33 -1.89
CA GLY A 82 10.28 7.55 -1.25
C GLY A 82 9.68 8.86 -1.78
N ALA A 83 8.83 8.81 -2.81
CA ALA A 83 8.03 9.96 -3.23
C ALA A 83 6.73 10.06 -2.39
N ASP A 84 6.12 11.25 -2.43
CA ASP A 84 4.86 11.50 -1.75
C ASP A 84 3.67 11.14 -2.65
N LEU A 85 2.71 10.45 -2.07
CA LEU A 85 1.40 10.17 -2.65
C LEU A 85 0.35 10.94 -1.86
N THR A 86 -0.43 11.80 -2.53
CA THR A 86 -1.58 12.44 -1.90
C THR A 86 -2.71 11.43 -1.72
N LEU A 87 -3.14 11.22 -0.47
CA LEU A 87 -4.37 10.53 -0.13
C LEU A 87 -5.45 11.59 0.10
N THR A 88 -6.52 11.52 -0.67
CA THR A 88 -7.67 12.41 -0.50
C THR A 88 -8.37 12.12 0.81
N ALA A 89 -8.99 13.14 1.42
CA ALA A 89 -9.83 12.99 2.60
C ALA A 89 -10.76 11.76 2.50
N ARG A 90 -10.76 10.93 3.54
CA ARG A 90 -11.61 9.72 3.65
C ARG A 90 -11.45 8.74 2.47
N SER A 91 -10.22 8.41 2.10
CA SER A 91 -9.91 7.50 1.00
C SER A 91 -9.02 6.32 1.41
N LEU A 92 -9.00 5.30 0.55
CA LEU A 92 -8.11 4.16 0.64
C LEU A 92 -7.40 3.97 -0.70
N ALA A 93 -6.10 3.69 -0.64
CA ALA A 93 -5.29 3.30 -1.79
C ALA A 93 -4.61 1.95 -1.54
N VAL A 94 -4.59 1.10 -2.58
CA VAL A 94 -3.82 -0.16 -2.60
C VAL A 94 -2.79 -0.06 -3.71
N LEU A 95 -1.54 -0.30 -3.33
CA LEU A 95 -0.42 -0.28 -4.25
C LEU A 95 0.26 -1.64 -4.27
N ARG A 96 0.79 -2.00 -5.43
CA ARG A 96 1.64 -3.17 -5.63
C ARG A 96 3.06 -2.72 -5.90
N ARG A 97 4.02 -3.40 -5.28
CA ARG A 97 5.43 -3.29 -5.65
C ARG A 97 5.61 -3.76 -7.09
N THR A 98 6.24 -2.95 -7.94
CA THR A 98 6.77 -3.44 -9.21
C THR A 98 8.13 -4.07 -8.99
N SER A 99 8.31 -5.33 -9.36
CA SER A 99 9.63 -5.94 -9.48
C SER A 99 10.37 -5.22 -10.63
N GLY A 100 11.57 -4.68 -10.37
CA GLY A 100 12.46 -4.31 -11.46
C GLY A 100 12.70 -5.54 -12.34
N GLY A 101 12.60 -5.38 -13.66
CA GLY A 101 12.83 -6.46 -14.63
C GLY A 101 14.28 -6.94 -14.66
#